data_AF-A8RC10-F1
#
_entry.id   AF-A8RC10-F1
#
_cell.length_a   1.000
_cell.length_b   1.000
_cell.length_c   1.000
_cell.angle_alpha   90.00
_cell.angle_beta   90.00
_cell.angle_gamma   90.00
#
_symmetry.space_group_name_H-M   'P 1'
#
loop_
_entity.id
_entity.type
_entity.pdbx_description
1 polymer ?
#
loop_
_entity_poly.entity_id
_entity_poly.type
_entity_poly.pdbx_seq_one_letter_code
_entity_poly.pdbx_strand_id
1 'polypeptide(L)'
;MLNKEEFKKENLLSALKALDCSRNCPCCKCFDNNTQKCQDPTPYAVDLLEEFIQEHFELVEKYEMLDNTYSMICEDYLNPQPYKFEDLKEGMWVWDSKEMWIRNIVILFKPCKQYPKGSFKAWADSCEETLDFVEFEENRFYPVYIAK
;
A
#
# COMPACT_ATOMS: atom_id res chain seq x y z
N MET A 1 14.41 -15.53 6.60
CA MET A 1 14.95 -14.90 5.37
C MET A 1 16.17 -14.09 5.77
N LEU A 2 17.18 -13.98 4.92
CA LEU A 2 18.33 -13.11 5.16
C LEU A 2 17.82 -11.66 5.18
N ASN A 3 18.20 -10.85 6.16
CA ASN A 3 17.84 -9.44 6.19
C ASN A 3 18.96 -8.58 5.56
N LYS A 4 18.61 -7.38 5.08
CA LYS A 4 19.55 -6.46 4.42
C LYS A 4 20.66 -5.97 5.35
N GLU A 5 20.37 -5.79 6.63
CA GLU A 5 21.32 -5.31 7.66
C GLU A 5 22.37 -6.37 8.07
N GLU A 6 22.01 -7.65 7.93
CA GLU A 6 22.81 -8.83 8.24
C GLU A 6 23.65 -9.26 7.03
N PHE A 7 23.26 -8.85 5.82
CA PHE A 7 23.98 -9.17 4.61
C PHE A 7 25.33 -8.45 4.56
N LYS A 8 26.38 -9.23 4.30
CA LYS A 8 27.75 -8.75 4.15
C LYS A 8 28.40 -9.46 2.96
N LYS A 9 29.05 -8.72 2.07
CA LYS A 9 29.72 -9.26 0.88
C LYS A 9 30.75 -10.35 1.24
N GLU A 10 31.42 -10.21 2.38
CA GLU A 10 32.41 -11.18 2.86
C GLU A 10 31.78 -12.57 3.14
N ASN A 11 30.48 -12.61 3.47
CA ASN A 11 29.75 -13.86 3.69
C ASN A 11 29.54 -14.61 2.36
N LEU A 12 29.22 -13.90 1.26
CA LEU A 12 29.13 -14.50 -0.08
C LEU A 12 30.47 -15.08 -0.51
N LEU A 13 31.52 -14.29 -0.33
CA LEU A 13 32.87 -14.66 -0.73
C LEU A 13 33.35 -15.89 0.06
N SER A 14 33.02 -15.97 1.35
CA SER A 14 33.28 -17.14 2.20
C SER A 14 32.45 -18.36 1.79
N ALA A 15 31.16 -18.17 1.45
CA ALA A 15 30.28 -19.25 1.01
C ALA A 15 30.71 -19.83 -0.36
N LEU A 16 31.09 -18.98 -1.31
CA LEU A 16 31.60 -19.40 -2.62
C LEU A 16 32.91 -20.16 -2.49
N LYS A 17 33.83 -19.72 -1.62
CA LYS A 17 35.06 -20.47 -1.29
C LYS A 17 34.78 -21.85 -0.69
N ALA A 18 33.72 -22.00 0.11
CA ALA A 18 33.33 -23.30 0.66
C ALA A 18 32.71 -24.24 -0.39
N LEU A 19 32.06 -23.67 -1.43
CA LEU A 19 31.52 -24.41 -2.58
C LEU A 19 32.62 -24.85 -3.54
N ASP A 20 33.69 -24.06 -3.69
CA ASP A 20 34.72 -24.22 -4.73
C ASP A 20 35.69 -25.41 -4.54
N CYS A 21 35.57 -26.23 -3.49
CA CYS A 21 36.48 -27.39 -3.35
C CYS A 21 35.95 -28.60 -2.57
N SER A 22 34.63 -28.82 -2.46
CA SER A 22 34.13 -29.89 -1.57
C SER A 22 33.20 -30.95 -2.19
N ARG A 23 32.81 -30.87 -3.47
CA ARG A 23 32.02 -31.95 -4.09
C ARG A 23 32.48 -32.28 -5.51
N ASN A 24 33.46 -33.17 -5.58
CA ASN A 24 33.67 -34.04 -6.75
C ASN A 24 33.96 -33.27 -8.07
N CYS A 25 34.70 -32.15 -8.02
CA CYS A 25 35.13 -31.49 -9.26
C CYS A 25 35.96 -32.49 -10.10
N PRO A 26 35.55 -32.78 -11.34
CA PRO A 26 36.35 -33.61 -12.25
C PRO A 26 37.74 -33.01 -12.48
N CYS A 27 37.87 -31.68 -12.35
CA CYS A 27 39.13 -30.96 -12.43
C CYS A 27 40.14 -31.37 -11.33
N CYS A 28 39.70 -31.72 -10.12
CA CYS A 28 40.60 -32.05 -9.00
C CYS A 28 41.09 -33.51 -9.01
N LYS A 29 40.51 -34.39 -9.83
CA LYS A 29 40.98 -35.79 -9.98
C LYS A 29 42.08 -35.95 -11.05
N CYS A 30 42.35 -34.89 -11.83
CA CYS A 30 43.17 -34.99 -13.05
C CYS A 30 44.54 -34.30 -12.96
N PHE A 31 44.90 -33.65 -11.85
CA PHE A 31 46.14 -32.88 -11.75
C PHE A 31 47.06 -33.39 -10.65
N ASP A 32 48.01 -34.24 -11.06
CA ASP A 32 49.20 -34.55 -10.29
C ASP A 32 50.07 -33.29 -10.16
N ASN A 33 50.16 -32.79 -8.92
CA ASN A 33 51.26 -32.03 -8.31
C ASN A 33 51.89 -30.80 -8.99
N ASN A 34 51.39 -30.25 -10.10
CA ASN A 34 51.87 -28.96 -10.60
C ASN A 34 50.73 -27.98 -10.94
N THR A 35 50.37 -27.20 -9.91
CA THR A 35 49.86 -25.82 -9.98
C THR A 35 48.94 -25.45 -11.15
N GLN A 36 47.67 -25.77 -11.01
CA GLN A 36 46.61 -24.84 -11.37
C GLN A 36 45.46 -25.04 -10.38
N LYS A 37 45.43 -24.21 -9.34
CA LYS A 37 44.26 -24.13 -8.45
C LYS A 37 43.04 -23.86 -9.33
N CYS A 38 41.91 -24.51 -9.04
CA CYS A 38 40.62 -24.14 -9.60
C CYS A 38 40.53 -22.62 -9.57
N GLN A 39 40.19 -22.00 -10.70
CA GLN A 39 40.12 -20.54 -10.78
C GLN A 39 39.24 -20.05 -9.63
N ASP A 40 39.83 -19.24 -8.74
CA ASP A 40 39.10 -18.59 -7.65
C ASP A 40 37.76 -18.10 -8.20
N PRO A 41 36.65 -18.22 -7.45
CA PRO A 41 35.38 -17.63 -7.85
C PRO A 41 35.66 -16.20 -8.28
N THR A 42 35.51 -15.93 -9.57
CA THR A 42 36.02 -14.68 -10.16
C THR A 42 35.44 -13.52 -9.36
N PRO A 43 36.22 -12.51 -8.96
CA PRO A 43 35.70 -11.33 -8.24
C PRO A 43 34.40 -10.78 -8.86
N TYR A 44 34.33 -10.82 -10.19
CA TYR A 44 33.15 -10.51 -10.99
C TYR A 44 31.86 -11.26 -10.61
N ALA A 45 31.93 -12.56 -10.30
CA ALA A 45 30.76 -13.35 -9.91
C ALA A 45 30.25 -12.96 -8.52
N VAL A 46 31.15 -12.57 -7.62
CA VAL A 46 30.77 -12.06 -6.29
C VAL A 46 30.09 -10.70 -6.43
N ASP A 47 30.67 -9.81 -7.25
CA ASP A 47 30.12 -8.47 -7.52
C ASP A 47 28.71 -8.57 -8.14
N LEU A 48 28.53 -9.44 -9.14
CA LEU A 48 27.23 -9.67 -9.78
C LEU A 48 26.19 -10.19 -8.77
N LEU A 49 26.56 -11.16 -7.91
CA LEU A 49 25.65 -11.70 -6.90
C LEU A 49 25.29 -10.68 -5.83
N GLU A 50 26.23 -9.83 -5.45
CA GLU A 50 25.99 -8.72 -4.54
C GLU A 50 24.99 -7.73 -5.14
N GLU A 51 25.16 -7.34 -6.40
CA GLU A 51 24.21 -6.48 -7.13
C GLU A 51 22.81 -7.10 -7.15
N PHE A 52 22.68 -8.37 -7.54
CA PHE A 52 21.38 -9.06 -7.56
C PHE A 52 20.70 -9.12 -6.18
N ILE A 53 21.48 -9.35 -5.12
CA ILE A 53 20.95 -9.40 -3.75
C ILE A 53 20.49 -8.01 -3.30
N GLN A 54 21.25 -6.97 -3.65
CA GLN A 54 20.88 -5.60 -3.36
C GLN A 54 19.60 -5.20 -4.11
N GLU A 55 19.49 -5.50 -5.40
CA GLU A 55 18.27 -5.28 -6.18
C GLU A 55 17.08 -6.04 -5.61
N HIS A 56 17.28 -7.28 -5.14
CA HIS A 56 16.24 -8.06 -4.48
C HIS A 56 15.74 -7.38 -3.21
N PHE A 57 16.64 -6.89 -2.36
CA PHE A 57 16.24 -6.16 -1.14
C PHE A 57 15.47 -4.89 -1.46
N GLU A 58 15.90 -4.10 -2.44
CA GLU A 58 15.17 -2.91 -2.87
C GLU A 58 13.78 -3.23 -3.43
N LEU A 59 13.64 -4.35 -4.14
CA LEU A 59 12.35 -4.81 -4.65
C LEU A 59 11.41 -5.24 -3.53
N VAL A 60 11.92 -5.97 -2.54
CA VAL A 60 11.14 -6.38 -1.35
C VAL A 60 10.67 -5.16 -0.57
N GLU A 61 11.56 -4.21 -0.29
CA GLU A 61 11.19 -2.95 0.41
C GLU A 61 10.10 -2.17 -0.35
N LYS A 62 10.24 -2.04 -1.68
CA LYS A 62 9.22 -1.38 -2.52
C LYS A 62 7.88 -2.12 -2.48
N TYR A 63 7.91 -3.45 -2.51
CA TYR A 63 6.70 -4.27 -2.45
C TYR A 63 5.99 -4.11 -1.10
N GLU A 64 6.71 -4.15 0.02
CA GLU A 64 6.16 -3.94 1.36
C GLU A 64 5.56 -2.54 1.52
N MET A 65 6.22 -1.50 1.00
CA MET A 65 5.66 -0.14 0.98
C MET A 65 4.36 -0.07 0.15
N LEU A 66 4.33 -0.72 -1.01
CA LEU A 66 3.15 -0.76 -1.87
C LEU A 66 2.00 -1.50 -1.21
N ASP A 67 2.26 -2.66 -0.60
CA ASP A 67 1.27 -3.48 0.09
C ASP A 67 0.65 -2.72 1.27
N ASN A 68 1.48 -2.06 2.08
CA ASN A 68 1.01 -1.19 3.16
C ASN A 68 0.15 -0.02 2.65
N THR A 69 0.58 0.64 1.57
CA THR A 69 -0.17 1.73 0.96
C THR A 69 -1.51 1.24 0.42
N TYR A 70 -1.52 0.10 -0.26
CA TYR A 70 -2.71 -0.53 -0.81
C TYR A 70 -3.67 -0.93 0.32
N SER A 71 -3.17 -1.52 1.40
CA SER A 71 -3.96 -1.88 2.58
C SER A 71 -4.64 -0.66 3.19
N MET A 72 -3.91 0.44 3.41
CA MET A 72 -4.47 1.69 3.94
C MET A 72 -5.57 2.27 3.04
N ILE A 73 -5.33 2.32 1.72
CA ILE A 73 -6.33 2.81 0.76
C ILE A 73 -7.55 1.90 0.75
N CYS A 74 -7.35 0.58 0.77
CA CYS A 74 -8.42 -0.40 0.76
C CYS A 74 -9.29 -0.34 2.01
N GLU A 75 -8.76 -0.13 3.21
CA GLU A 75 -9.59 -0.03 4.41
C GLU A 75 -10.60 1.12 4.30
N ASP A 76 -10.15 2.31 3.87
CA ASP A 76 -11.01 3.49 3.73
C ASP A 76 -12.00 3.36 2.56
N TYR A 77 -11.61 2.67 1.48
CA TYR A 77 -12.47 2.47 0.30
C TYR A 77 -13.46 1.31 0.47
N LEU A 78 -13.06 0.22 1.12
CA LEU A 78 -13.89 -0.99 1.31
C LEU A 78 -14.81 -0.84 2.52
N ASN A 79 -14.40 -0.10 3.56
CA ASN A 79 -15.17 0.15 4.78
C ASN A 79 -15.36 1.67 5.03
N PRO A 80 -16.02 2.37 4.10
CA PRO A 80 -16.30 3.80 4.23
C PRO A 80 -17.00 4.11 5.56
N GLN A 81 -16.45 5.05 6.32
CA GLN A 81 -17.14 5.55 7.49
C GLN A 81 -18.15 6.62 7.09
N PRO A 82 -19.33 6.68 7.75
CA PRO A 82 -20.26 7.77 7.55
C PRO A 82 -19.66 9.08 8.07
N TYR A 83 -20.00 10.19 7.43
CA TYR A 83 -19.60 11.52 7.86
C TYR A 83 -20.28 11.89 9.18
N LYS A 84 -19.51 12.56 10.04
CA LYS A 84 -20.08 13.33 11.16
C LYS A 84 -20.57 14.67 10.64
N PHE A 85 -21.39 15.37 11.42
CA PHE A 85 -21.93 16.67 10.99
C PHE A 85 -20.81 17.69 10.76
N GLU A 86 -19.76 17.65 11.58
CA GLU A 86 -18.61 18.55 11.50
C GLU A 86 -17.77 18.37 10.24
N ASP A 87 -17.88 17.20 9.59
CA ASP A 87 -17.16 16.89 8.35
C ASP A 87 -17.88 17.45 7.12
N LEU A 88 -19.19 17.72 7.23
CA LEU A 88 -20.01 18.21 6.13
C LEU A 88 -19.68 19.66 5.77
N LYS A 89 -19.67 19.97 4.47
CA LYS A 89 -19.39 21.31 3.92
C LYS A 89 -20.37 21.66 2.81
N GLU A 90 -20.63 22.94 2.64
CA GLU A 90 -21.36 23.45 1.46
C GLU A 90 -20.56 23.13 0.17
N GLY A 91 -21.27 22.77 -0.89
CA GLY A 91 -20.73 22.25 -2.15
C GLY A 91 -20.36 20.76 -2.14
N MET A 92 -20.41 20.08 -1.00
CA MET A 92 -20.04 18.68 -0.87
C MET A 92 -21.13 17.75 -1.42
N TRP A 93 -20.73 16.74 -2.19
CA TRP A 93 -21.61 15.64 -2.58
C TRP A 93 -21.50 14.50 -1.57
N VAL A 94 -22.65 13.98 -1.11
CA VAL A 94 -22.72 12.85 -0.17
C VAL A 94 -23.72 11.81 -0.66
N TRP A 95 -23.46 10.54 -0.40
CA TRP A 95 -24.44 9.48 -0.55
C TRP A 95 -25.36 9.44 0.66
N ASP A 96 -26.66 9.62 0.45
CA ASP A 96 -27.69 9.45 1.48
C ASP A 96 -28.16 7.99 1.49
N SER A 97 -27.69 7.20 2.47
CA SER A 97 -27.99 5.76 2.53
C SER A 97 -29.45 5.45 2.86
N LYS A 98 -30.21 6.42 3.38
CA LYS A 98 -31.62 6.25 3.75
C LYS A 98 -32.53 6.44 2.55
N GLU A 99 -32.30 7.51 1.79
CA GLU A 99 -33.10 7.85 0.62
C GLU A 99 -32.52 7.28 -0.69
N MET A 100 -31.30 6.72 -0.62
CA MET A 100 -30.58 6.12 -1.74
C MET A 100 -30.32 7.10 -2.89
N TRP A 101 -30.00 8.36 -2.56
CA TRP A 101 -29.66 9.42 -3.52
C TRP A 101 -28.31 10.05 -3.20
N ILE A 102 -27.61 10.50 -4.24
CA ILE A 102 -26.48 11.41 -4.06
C ILE A 102 -27.07 12.80 -3.78
N ARG A 103 -26.54 13.52 -2.79
CA ARG A 103 -27.01 14.86 -2.42
C ARG A 103 -25.88 15.86 -2.51
N ASN A 104 -26.12 16.99 -3.18
CA ASN A 104 -25.21 18.13 -3.13
C ASN A 104 -25.65 19.10 -2.02
N ILE A 105 -24.83 19.25 -0.98
CA ILE A 105 -25.12 20.13 0.15
C ILE A 105 -24.96 21.58 -0.31
N VAL A 106 -26.03 22.36 -0.28
CA VAL A 106 -26.02 23.77 -0.70
C VAL A 106 -25.94 24.72 0.48
N ILE A 107 -26.60 24.39 1.59
CA ILE A 107 -26.64 25.24 2.80
C ILE A 107 -26.53 24.36 4.04
N LEU A 108 -25.62 24.68 4.96
CA LEU A 108 -25.50 23.98 6.25
C LEU A 108 -26.11 24.79 7.40
N PHE A 109 -26.93 24.13 8.20
CA PHE A 109 -27.50 24.68 9.42
C PHE A 109 -26.90 24.00 10.63
N LYS A 110 -26.13 24.75 11.41
CA LYS A 110 -25.55 24.27 12.67
C LYS A 110 -26.65 23.77 13.62
N PRO A 111 -26.30 22.82 14.53
CA PRO A 111 -27.20 22.36 15.58
C PRO A 111 -27.93 23.49 16.31
N CYS A 112 -29.24 23.32 16.48
CA CYS A 112 -30.10 24.27 17.19
C CYS A 112 -31.16 23.52 18.02
N LYS A 113 -32.02 24.25 18.76
CA LYS A 113 -33.05 23.62 19.60
C LYS A 113 -34.02 22.72 18.84
N GLN A 114 -34.33 23.07 17.58
CA GLN A 114 -35.24 22.30 16.74
C GLN A 114 -34.54 21.12 16.06
N TYR A 115 -33.27 21.30 15.67
CA TYR A 115 -32.46 20.30 14.98
C TYR A 115 -31.15 20.12 15.74
N PRO A 116 -31.14 19.33 16.83
CA PRO A 116 -30.01 19.25 17.76
C PRO A 116 -28.77 18.57 17.18
N LYS A 117 -28.91 17.82 16.08
CA LYS A 117 -27.79 17.20 15.35
C LYS A 117 -27.36 17.99 14.10
N GLY A 118 -28.01 19.12 13.83
CA GLY A 118 -27.80 19.91 12.61
C GLY A 118 -28.72 19.48 11.47
N SER A 119 -28.69 20.26 10.39
CA SER A 119 -29.48 19.99 9.18
C SER A 119 -28.84 20.70 7.99
N PHE A 120 -29.31 20.41 6.77
CA PHE A 120 -28.86 21.09 5.57
C PHE A 120 -29.96 21.17 4.52
N LYS A 121 -29.75 22.04 3.53
CA LYS A 121 -30.49 21.99 2.26
C LYS A 121 -29.61 21.42 1.17
N ALA A 122 -30.15 20.51 0.37
CA ALA A 122 -29.41 19.85 -0.69
C ALA A 122 -30.24 19.63 -1.95
N TRP A 123 -29.56 19.58 -3.10
CA TRP A 123 -30.11 18.99 -4.31
C TRP A 123 -30.12 17.46 -4.19
N ALA A 124 -31.09 16.81 -4.82
CA ALA A 124 -31.14 15.36 -4.94
C ALA A 124 -30.67 14.96 -6.35
N ASP A 125 -29.63 14.15 -6.41
CA ASP A 125 -28.97 13.71 -7.63
C ASP A 125 -28.62 14.92 -8.52
N SER A 126 -28.88 14.84 -9.82
CA SER A 126 -28.72 15.93 -10.79
C SER A 126 -29.92 16.89 -10.85
N CYS A 127 -30.91 16.75 -9.96
CA CYS A 127 -32.08 17.63 -9.94
C CYS A 127 -31.83 18.91 -9.13
N GLU A 128 -31.53 20.00 -9.84
CA GLU A 128 -31.32 21.34 -9.27
C GLU A 128 -32.61 22.19 -9.23
N GLU A 129 -33.79 21.56 -9.29
CA GLU A 129 -35.07 22.28 -9.32
C GLU A 129 -35.58 22.64 -7.92
N THR A 130 -35.44 21.73 -6.96
CA THR A 130 -35.93 21.93 -5.57
C THR A 130 -34.90 21.56 -4.52
N LEU A 131 -34.65 22.48 -3.58
CA LEU A 131 -33.80 22.22 -2.42
C LEU A 131 -34.58 21.46 -1.35
N ASP A 132 -34.19 20.22 -1.12
CA ASP A 132 -34.70 19.41 -0.03
C ASP A 132 -34.13 19.91 1.29
N PHE A 133 -34.98 20.03 2.31
CA PHE A 133 -34.52 20.18 3.68
C PHE A 133 -34.27 18.79 4.28
N VAL A 134 -33.06 18.56 4.80
CA VAL A 134 -32.62 17.27 5.32
C VAL A 134 -32.07 17.46 6.74
N GLU A 135 -32.65 16.78 7.71
CA GLU A 135 -32.08 16.70 9.07
C GLU A 135 -30.87 15.75 9.09
N PHE A 136 -29.82 16.12 9.81
CA PHE A 136 -28.65 15.27 9.93
C PHE A 136 -28.93 14.09 10.87
N GLU A 137 -28.58 12.88 10.40
CA GLU A 137 -28.65 11.64 11.16
C GLU A 137 -27.27 10.99 11.15
N GLU A 138 -26.79 10.55 12.31
CA GLU A 138 -25.54 9.77 12.41
C GLU A 138 -25.69 8.47 11.63
N ASN A 139 -24.62 8.04 10.95
CA ASN A 139 -24.59 6.83 10.13
C ASN A 139 -25.48 6.85 8.87
N ARG A 140 -25.79 8.04 8.33
CA ARG A 140 -26.62 8.19 7.13
C ARG A 140 -25.85 8.66 5.88
N PHE A 141 -24.93 9.59 6.04
CA PHE A 141 -24.28 10.25 4.91
C PHE A 141 -22.88 9.70 4.71
N TYR A 142 -22.60 9.19 3.51
CA TYR A 142 -21.35 8.52 3.17
C TYR A 142 -20.65 9.22 2.00
N PRO A 143 -19.37 8.92 1.73
CA PRO A 143 -18.72 9.31 0.49
C PRO A 143 -19.46 8.78 -0.75
N VAL A 144 -19.46 9.55 -1.84
CA VAL A 144 -20.24 9.24 -3.05
C VAL A 144 -19.80 7.96 -3.77
N TYR A 145 -18.54 7.54 -3.61
CA TYR A 145 -18.03 6.30 -4.23
C TYR A 145 -18.66 5.02 -3.66
N ILE A 146 -19.54 5.14 -2.66
CA ILE A 146 -20.32 4.06 -2.04
C ILE A 146 -21.71 3.91 -2.67
N ALA A 147 -22.18 4.92 -3.40
CA ALA A 147 -23.40 4.81 -4.18
C ALA A 147 -23.27 3.63 -5.16
N LYS A 148 -24.27 2.74 -5.16
CA LYS A 148 -24.31 1.53 -6.00
C LYS A 148 -25.20 1.72 -7.21
#